data_AF-A0A418BCK3-F1
#
_entry.id   AF-A0A418BCK3-F1
#
_cell.length_a   1.000
_cell.length_b   1.000
_cell.length_c   1.000
_cell.angle_alpha   90.00
_cell.angle_beta   90.00
_cell.angle_gamma   90.00
#
_symmetry.space_group_name_H-M   'P 1'
#
loop_
_entity.id
_entity.type
_entity.pdbx_description
1 polymer ?
#
loop_
_entity_poly.entity_id
_entity_poly.type
_entity_poly.pdbx_seq_one_letter_code
_entity_poly.pdbx_strand_id
1 'polypeptide(L)'
;MDDPATSPLRQAVADILTHETKARRWYPRPSKCYVADLVQRVNGTLATHPPTAACCGQRTPSKRECPLLTLVQAELATLKAHLYMSTSNVGGVPQAFLDADDANRFSLAADGFEVCNVQDLVSDDDD
;
A
#
# COMPACT_ATOMS: atom_id res chain seq x y z
N MET A 1 -5.05 -28.57 7.14
CA MET A 1 -3.86 -29.07 7.86
C MET A 1 -3.10 -27.82 8.24
N ASP A 2 -3.44 -27.23 9.39
CA ASP A 2 -2.82 -25.99 9.87
C ASP A 2 -1.49 -26.33 10.53
N ASP A 3 -0.40 -25.88 9.90
CA ASP A 3 0.94 -26.08 10.41
C ASP A 3 1.08 -25.36 11.77
N PRO A 4 1.47 -26.05 12.85
CA PRO A 4 1.58 -25.44 14.19
C PRO A 4 2.59 -24.28 14.27
N ALA A 5 3.40 -23.99 13.25
CA ALA A 5 4.43 -22.96 13.32
C ALA A 5 4.00 -21.57 12.81
N THR A 6 2.85 -21.43 12.15
CA THR A 6 2.57 -20.21 11.38
C THR A 6 1.76 -19.19 12.18
N SER A 7 2.43 -18.13 12.65
CA SER A 7 1.76 -16.97 13.25
C SER A 7 0.71 -16.40 12.27
N PRO A 8 -0.49 -16.00 12.74
CA PRO A 8 -1.54 -15.48 11.87
C PRO A 8 -1.10 -14.21 11.12
N LEU A 9 -0.23 -13.40 11.72
CA LEU A 9 0.39 -12.25 11.07
C LEU A 9 1.32 -12.69 9.93
N ARG A 10 2.14 -13.73 10.15
CA ARG A 10 3.02 -14.28 9.10
C ARG A 10 2.21 -14.79 7.92
N GLN A 11 1.11 -15.49 8.18
CA GLN A 11 0.23 -15.97 7.12
C GLN A 11 -0.40 -14.81 6.35
N ALA A 12 -0.92 -13.80 7.05
CA ALA A 12 -1.54 -12.65 6.40
C ALA A 12 -0.54 -11.87 5.52
N VAL A 13 0.70 -11.69 5.98
CA VAL A 13 1.77 -11.06 5.19
C VAL A 13 2.13 -11.92 3.97
N ALA A 14 2.27 -13.23 4.13
CA ALA A 14 2.56 -14.14 3.01
C ALA A 14 1.44 -14.11 1.96
N ASP A 15 0.18 -14.05 2.39
CA ASP A 15 -0.98 -13.90 1.52
C ASP A 15 -0.93 -12.57 0.75
N ILE A 16 -0.61 -11.45 1.41
CA ILE A 16 -0.46 -10.14 0.75
C ILE A 16 0.61 -10.21 -0.35
N LEU A 17 1.80 -10.72 -0.05
CA LEU A 17 2.89 -10.85 -1.02
C LEU A 17 2.52 -11.78 -2.20
N THR A 18 1.74 -12.83 -1.92
CA THR A 18 1.21 -13.73 -2.95
C THR A 18 0.23 -13.00 -3.88
N HIS A 19 -0.69 -12.22 -3.31
CA HIS A 19 -1.66 -11.46 -4.07
C HIS A 19 -1.03 -10.28 -4.82
N GLU A 20 -0.01 -9.64 -4.26
CA GLU A 20 0.82 -8.66 -4.95
C GLU A 20 1.47 -9.27 -6.19
N THR A 21 2.09 -10.45 -6.06
CA THR A 21 2.77 -11.11 -7.19
C THR A 21 1.77 -11.41 -8.32
N LYS A 22 0.56 -11.84 -7.97
CA LYS A 22 -0.54 -12.03 -8.93
C LYS A 22 -0.97 -10.70 -9.55
N ALA A 23 -1.14 -9.65 -8.74
CA ALA A 23 -1.56 -8.33 -9.19
C ALA A 23 -0.55 -7.71 -10.16
N ARG A 24 0.75 -7.81 -9.87
CA ARG A 24 1.85 -7.29 -10.72
C ARG A 24 1.87 -7.91 -12.11
N ARG A 25 1.42 -9.16 -12.26
CA ARG A 25 1.33 -9.83 -13.57
C ARG A 25 0.29 -9.16 -14.48
N TRP A 26 -0.81 -8.66 -13.91
CA TRP A 26 -1.93 -8.11 -14.67
C TRP A 26 -1.95 -6.57 -14.65
N TYR A 27 -1.41 -5.94 -13.60
CA TYR A 27 -1.50 -4.50 -13.32
C TYR A 27 -0.15 -3.95 -12.85
N PRO A 28 0.89 -3.95 -13.70
CA PRO A 28 2.29 -3.89 -13.26
C PRO A 28 2.69 -2.63 -12.50
N ARG A 29 2.24 -1.45 -12.92
CA ARG A 29 2.53 -0.18 -12.23
C ARG A 29 1.45 0.15 -11.18
N PRO A 30 0.15 0.11 -11.50
CA PRO A 30 -0.91 0.47 -10.55
C PRO A 30 -0.92 -0.40 -9.27
N SER A 31 -0.66 -1.71 -9.40
CA SER A 31 -0.58 -2.59 -8.22
C SER A 31 0.61 -2.30 -7.31
N LYS A 32 1.73 -1.80 -7.86
CA LYS A 32 2.91 -1.44 -7.06
C LYS A 32 2.63 -0.21 -6.20
N CYS A 33 1.99 0.81 -6.77
CA CYS A 33 1.60 2.02 -6.06
C CYS A 33 0.61 1.66 -4.93
N TYR A 34 -0.37 0.82 -5.22
CA TYR A 34 -1.30 0.34 -4.20
C TYR A 34 -0.61 -0.39 -3.02
N VAL A 35 0.35 -1.27 -3.32
CA VAL A 35 1.11 -1.98 -2.27
C VAL A 35 2.02 -1.02 -1.50
N ALA A 36 2.58 0.00 -2.14
CA ALA A 36 3.36 1.03 -1.45
C ALA A 36 2.49 1.77 -0.41
N ASP A 37 1.28 2.18 -0.79
CA ASP A 37 0.33 2.82 0.12
C ASP A 37 -0.08 1.89 1.28
N LEU A 38 -0.29 0.60 1.00
CA LEU A 38 -0.56 -0.41 2.03
C LEU A 38 0.60 -0.48 3.03
N VAL A 39 1.84 -0.55 2.54
CA VAL A 39 3.03 -0.60 3.40
C VAL A 39 3.15 0.67 4.24
N GLN A 40 2.85 1.85 3.69
CA GLN A 40 2.83 3.10 4.46
C GLN A 40 1.79 3.07 5.60
N ARG A 41 0.58 2.56 5.34
CA ARG A 41 -0.46 2.40 6.39
C ARG A 41 -0.04 1.43 7.49
N VAL A 42 0.55 0.30 7.10
CA VAL A 42 1.11 -0.67 8.06
C VAL A 42 2.26 -0.05 8.85
N ASN A 43 3.14 0.71 8.21
CA ASN A 43 4.27 1.39 8.87
C ASN A 43 3.80 2.41 9.92
N GLY A 44 2.76 3.18 9.62
CA GLY A 44 2.15 4.10 10.60
C GLY A 44 1.63 3.37 11.85
N THR A 45 1.13 2.15 11.69
CA THR A 45 0.70 1.31 12.82
C THR A 45 1.87 0.68 13.55
N LEU A 46 2.93 0.27 12.84
CA LEU A 46 4.16 -0.23 13.46
C LEU A 46 4.85 0.83 14.32
N ALA A 47 4.78 2.10 13.95
CA ALA A 47 5.32 3.20 14.76
C ALA A 47 4.64 3.32 16.14
N THR A 48 3.37 2.93 16.25
CA THR A 48 2.59 2.97 17.50
C THR A 48 2.48 1.61 18.20
N HIS A 49 2.83 0.53 17.50
CA HIS A 49 2.71 -0.85 17.97
C HIS A 49 4.09 -1.53 18.02
N PRO A 50 4.78 -1.54 19.17
CA PRO A 50 6.15 -2.02 19.25
C PRO A 50 6.29 -3.50 18.84
N PRO A 51 7.37 -3.89 18.14
CA PRO A 51 7.58 -5.27 17.66
C PRO A 51 7.64 -6.32 18.77
N THR A 52 7.95 -5.89 20.00
CA THR A 52 8.03 -6.72 21.20
C THR A 52 6.70 -6.89 21.92
N ALA A 53 5.63 -6.25 21.44
CA ALA A 53 4.30 -6.43 22.01
C ALA A 53 3.87 -7.90 21.86
N ALA A 54 3.67 -8.57 23.00
CA ALA A 54 3.41 -10.01 23.06
C ALA A 54 2.16 -10.44 22.28
N CYS A 55 1.24 -9.53 21.99
CA CYS A 55 -0.05 -9.80 21.36
C CYS A 55 0.02 -10.35 19.93
N CYS A 56 1.04 -10.02 19.12
CA CYS A 56 1.09 -10.46 17.72
C CYS A 56 1.82 -11.81 17.52
N GLY A 57 2.46 -12.32 18.57
CA GLY A 57 3.04 -13.66 18.63
C GLY A 57 2.13 -14.70 19.31
N GLN A 58 1.02 -14.28 19.93
CA GLN A 58 0.12 -15.21 20.61
C GLN A 58 -0.78 -15.94 19.59
N ARG A 59 -0.88 -17.26 19.72
CA ARG A 59 -1.79 -18.11 18.94
C ARG A 59 -3.25 -17.91 19.31
N THR A 60 -3.51 -17.68 20.59
CA THR A 60 -4.83 -17.37 21.12
C THR A 60 -4.95 -15.86 21.21
N PRO A 61 -5.99 -15.24 20.61
CA PRO A 61 -6.25 -13.84 20.83
C PRO A 61 -6.49 -13.66 22.32
N SER A 62 -5.59 -12.94 23.00
CA SER A 62 -5.94 -12.31 24.26
C SER A 62 -7.22 -11.49 24.02
N LYS A 63 -8.05 -11.22 25.03
CA LYS A 63 -9.32 -10.46 24.89
C LYS A 63 -9.20 -9.11 24.16
N ARG A 64 -7.98 -8.65 23.83
CA ARG A 64 -7.67 -7.56 22.91
C ARG A 64 -6.99 -8.13 21.66
N GLU A 65 -7.64 -7.96 20.51
CA GLU A 65 -7.06 -8.24 19.19
C GLU A 65 -5.81 -7.39 18.96
N CYS A 66 -4.74 -7.95 18.39
CA CYS A 66 -3.52 -7.21 18.04
C CYS A 66 -3.87 -6.19 16.93
N PRO A 67 -3.77 -4.86 17.15
CA PRO A 67 -4.17 -3.85 16.18
C PRO A 67 -3.47 -4.00 14.82
N LEU A 68 -2.20 -4.42 14.85
CA LEU A 68 -1.43 -4.71 13.65
C LEU A 68 -2.01 -5.89 12.86
N LEU A 69 -2.42 -6.96 13.54
CA LEU A 69 -3.03 -8.12 12.89
C LEU A 69 -4.38 -7.74 12.27
N THR A 70 -5.21 -7.00 13.00
CA THR A 70 -6.51 -6.52 12.51
C THR A 70 -6.34 -5.65 11.26
N LEU A 71 -5.37 -4.73 11.27
CA LEU A 71 -5.07 -3.91 10.11
C LEU A 71 -4.61 -4.76 8.92
N VAL A 72 -3.62 -5.64 9.11
CA VAL A 72 -3.07 -6.45 8.02
C VAL A 72 -4.12 -7.38 7.42
N GLN A 73 -5.02 -7.94 8.25
CA GLN A 73 -6.14 -8.74 7.76
C GLN A 73 -7.17 -7.90 7.00
N ALA A 74 -7.47 -6.68 7.45
CA ALA A 74 -8.36 -5.77 6.72
C ALA A 74 -7.76 -5.36 5.37
N GLU A 75 -6.46 -5.04 5.33
CA GLU A 75 -5.73 -4.73 4.09
C GLU A 75 -5.74 -5.91 3.12
N LEU A 76 -5.52 -7.14 3.62
CA LEU A 76 -5.60 -8.35 2.81
C LEU A 76 -7.00 -8.59 2.24
N ALA A 77 -8.04 -8.39 3.06
CA ALA A 77 -9.43 -8.53 2.61
C ALA A 77 -9.77 -7.51 1.51
N THR A 78 -9.35 -6.24 1.71
CA THR A 78 -9.54 -5.16 0.73
C THR A 78 -8.78 -5.44 -0.57
N LEU A 79 -7.52 -5.90 -0.49
CA LEU A 79 -6.74 -6.29 -1.66
C LEU A 79 -7.42 -7.43 -2.44
N LYS A 80 -7.90 -8.47 -1.74
CA LYS A 80 -8.65 -9.58 -2.36
C LYS A 80 -9.94 -9.06 -3.02
N ALA A 81 -10.67 -8.16 -2.37
CA ALA A 81 -11.88 -7.56 -2.92
C ALA A 81 -11.58 -6.78 -4.21
N HIS A 82 -10.52 -5.97 -4.24
CA HIS A 82 -10.12 -5.25 -5.46
C HIS A 82 -9.70 -6.19 -6.59
N LEU A 83 -9.03 -7.30 -6.29
CA LEU A 83 -8.55 -8.25 -7.29
C LEU A 83 -9.64 -9.15 -7.87
N TYR A 84 -10.61 -9.58 -7.06
CA TYR A 84 -11.54 -10.64 -7.44
C TYR A 84 -13.01 -10.22 -7.47
N MET A 85 -13.36 -9.11 -6.83
CA MET A 85 -14.75 -8.70 -6.61
C MET A 85 -15.05 -7.27 -7.07
N SER A 86 -14.06 -6.53 -7.58
CA SER A 86 -14.26 -5.14 -7.99
C SER A 86 -15.17 -5.05 -9.21
N THR A 87 -16.35 -4.47 -9.02
CA THR A 87 -17.30 -4.13 -10.10
C THR A 87 -16.93 -2.82 -10.80
N SER A 88 -16.11 -1.99 -10.16
CA SER A 88 -15.55 -0.77 -10.73
C SER A 88 -14.16 -1.04 -11.29
N ASN A 89 -14.05 -1.01 -12.61
CA ASN A 89 -12.78 -1.09 -13.32
C ASN A 89 -12.80 -0.17 -14.55
N VAL A 90 -11.63 0.35 -14.91
CA VAL A 90 -11.43 1.10 -16.16
C VAL A 90 -10.42 0.32 -16.99
N GLY A 91 -10.83 -0.12 -18.17
CA GLY A 91 -9.98 -0.97 -19.04
C GLY A 91 -9.57 -2.30 -18.40
N GLY A 92 -10.36 -2.82 -17.45
CA GLY A 92 -10.05 -4.06 -16.72
C GLY A 92 -9.10 -3.90 -15.53
N VAL A 93 -8.65 -2.69 -15.22
CA VAL A 93 -7.85 -2.37 -14.02
C VAL A 93 -8.76 -1.95 -12.86
N PRO A 94 -8.63 -2.53 -11.66
CA PRO A 94 -9.38 -2.09 -10.49
C PRO A 94 -9.15 -0.60 -10.20
N GLN A 95 -10.23 0.16 -9.95
CA GLN A 95 -10.14 1.61 -9.74
C GLN A 95 -9.18 2.00 -8.61
N ALA A 96 -9.19 1.26 -7.51
CA ALA A 96 -8.29 1.52 -6.38
C ALA A 96 -6.79 1.46 -6.74
N PHE A 97 -6.42 0.68 -7.77
CA PHE A 97 -5.04 0.65 -8.24
C PHE A 97 -4.71 1.88 -9.08
N LEU A 98 -5.67 2.38 -9.86
CA LEU A 98 -5.52 3.61 -10.64
C LEU A 98 -5.40 4.81 -9.71
N ASP A 99 -6.27 4.90 -8.70
CA ASP A 99 -6.23 5.97 -7.70
C ASP A 99 -4.89 5.99 -6.96
N ALA A 100 -4.34 4.81 -6.63
CA ALA A 100 -3.02 4.70 -6.03
C ALA A 100 -1.89 5.12 -6.98
N ASP A 101 -1.97 4.80 -8.28
CA ASP A 101 -0.99 5.25 -9.27
C ASP A 101 -1.02 6.77 -9.45
N ASP A 102 -2.22 7.35 -9.47
CA ASP A 102 -2.42 8.81 -9.56
C ASP A 102 -1.89 9.53 -8.32
N ALA A 103 -2.15 9.00 -7.12
CA ALA A 103 -1.62 9.55 -5.87
C ALA A 103 -0.09 9.46 -5.77
N ASN A 104 0.50 8.42 -6.35
CA ASN A 104 1.96 8.23 -6.42
C ASN A 104 2.59 8.88 -7.66
N ARG A 105 1.83 9.64 -8.45
CA ARG A 105 2.35 10.33 -9.63
C ARG A 105 3.23 11.49 -9.19
N PHE A 106 4.46 11.52 -9.68
CA PHE A 106 5.38 12.64 -9.47
C PHE A 106 4.69 13.95 -9.87
N SER A 107 4.69 14.90 -8.94
CA SER A 107 4.17 16.24 -9.13
C SER A 107 5.31 17.20 -8.86
N LEU A 108 5.68 17.98 -9.89
CA LEU A 108 6.74 19.00 -9.80
C LEU A 108 6.50 19.98 -8.63
N ALA A 109 5.23 20.28 -8.34
CA ALA A 109 4.83 21.14 -7.24
C ALA A 109 5.04 20.51 -5.85
N ALA A 110 4.96 19.18 -5.74
CA ALA A 110 5.17 18.46 -4.48
C ALA A 110 6.67 18.25 -4.17
N ASP A 111 7.51 18.17 -5.21
CA ASP A 111 8.95 17.93 -5.10
C ASP A 111 9.78 19.21 -4.91
N GLY A 112 9.13 20.38 -4.73
CA GLY A 112 9.80 21.65 -4.47
C GLY A 112 10.56 22.21 -5.68
N PHE A 113 10.26 21.73 -6.89
CA PHE A 113 10.80 22.30 -8.13
C PHE A 113 9.96 23.50 -8.54
N GLU A 114 10.59 24.67 -8.54
CA GLU A 114 10.01 25.89 -9.10
C GLU A 114 10.06 25.78 -10.63
N VAL A 115 8.89 25.81 -11.28
CA VAL A 115 8.82 25.85 -12.75
C VAL A 115 9.10 27.30 -13.16
N CYS A 116 10.36 27.62 -13.42
CA CYS A 116 10.70 28.91 -14.02
C CYS A 116 10.15 28.93 -15.45
N ASN A 117 9.24 29.86 -15.75
CA ASN A 117 8.85 30.10 -17.14
C ASN A 117 10.07 30.65 -17.87
N VAL A 118 10.43 30.03 -19.00
CA VAL A 118 11.58 30.45 -19.81
C VAL A 118 11.48 31.93 -20.21
N GLN A 119 10.27 32.47 -20.31
CA GLN A 119 10.02 33.89 -20.62
C GLN A 119 10.50 34.85 -19.52
N ASP A 120 10.56 34.41 -18.27
CA ASP A 120 11.06 35.22 -17.13
C ASP A 120 12.60 35.24 -17.08
N LEU A 121 13.28 34.37 -17.82
CA LEU A 121 14.75 34.26 -17.87
C LEU A 121 15.39 35.09 -18.99
N VAL A 122 14.61 35.71 -19.88
CA VAL A 122 15.12 36.46 -21.06
C VAL A 122 14.99 37.98 -20.90
N SER A 123 14.63 38.49 -19.71
CA SER A 123 14.27 39.91 -19.53
C SER A 123 15.33 40.79 -18.84
N ASP A 124 16.56 40.32 -18.61
CA ASP A 124 17.55 41.06 -17.79
C ASP A 124 18.94 41.25 -18.44
N ASP A 125 19.07 41.23 -19.78
CA ASP A 125 20.35 41.50 -20.46
C ASP A 125 20.19 42.38 -21.73
N ASP A 126 19.50 43.51 -21.63
CA ASP A 126 19.59 44.60 -22.61
C ASP A 126 19.60 45.98 -21.87
N ASP A 127 20.79 46.38 -21.39
CA ASP A 127 21.16 47.78 -21.11
C ASP A 127 22.60 48.04 -21.60
#